data_AF-A0A7C1QHG1-F1
#
_entry.id   AF-A0A7C1QHG1-F1
#
_cell.length_a   1.000
_cell.length_b   1.000
_cell.length_c   1.000
_cell.angle_alpha   90.00
_cell.angle_beta   90.00
_cell.angle_gamma   90.00
#
_symmetry.space_group_name_H-M   'P 1'
#
loop_
_entity.id
_entity.type
_entity.pdbx_description
1 polymer ?
#
loop_
_entity_poly.entity_id
_entity_poly.type
_entity_poly.pdbx_seq_one_letter_code
_entity_poly.pdbx_strand_id
1 'polypeptide(L)'
;MTELDLESFNFKDFVKDTNIFIDKELCNGCGICGEVCPFGLPQATNSGKFEIIEPESCTQCTACKRNCPTQAIILEEQVGCGCLYNARGVAKNAKKTQNACSAEGAETANSNSSCCG
;
A
#
# COMPACT_ATOMS: atom_id res chain seq x y z
N MET A 1 -11.87 35.81 -15.96
CA MET A 1 -12.59 34.54 -15.70
C MET A 1 -11.88 33.46 -16.53
N THR A 2 -10.55 33.49 -16.46
CA THR A 2 -9.71 32.51 -15.76
C THR A 2 -9.87 31.15 -16.41
N GLU A 3 -9.05 30.97 -17.43
CA GLU A 3 -8.43 29.70 -17.81
C GLU A 3 -8.28 28.86 -16.55
N LEU A 4 -9.14 27.87 -16.38
CA LEU A 4 -8.97 26.84 -15.36
C LEU A 4 -8.14 25.74 -16.02
N ASP A 5 -6.84 25.92 -15.83
CA ASP A 5 -5.69 25.06 -16.12
C ASP A 5 -6.03 23.56 -16.25
N LEU A 6 -6.16 23.10 -17.49
CA LEU A 6 -6.14 21.67 -17.84
C LEU A 6 -4.71 21.11 -17.97
N GLU A 7 -3.69 21.83 -17.49
CA GLU A 7 -2.29 21.39 -17.48
C GLU A 7 -1.81 20.82 -16.13
N SER A 8 -2.67 20.71 -15.11
CA SER A 8 -2.23 20.46 -13.73
C SER A 8 -2.79 19.21 -13.04
N PHE A 9 -3.42 18.28 -13.76
CA PHE A 9 -3.71 16.95 -13.19
C PHE A 9 -2.67 15.93 -13.66
N ASN A 10 -1.52 15.94 -13.00
CA ASN A 10 -0.52 14.90 -13.20
C ASN A 10 -0.99 13.64 -12.48
N PHE A 11 -1.26 12.56 -13.22
CA PHE A 11 -1.54 11.25 -12.62
C PHE A 11 -0.46 10.80 -11.61
N LYS A 12 0.74 11.36 -11.71
CA LYS A 12 1.85 11.19 -10.75
C LYS A 12 1.53 11.67 -9.32
N ASP A 13 0.58 12.58 -9.14
CA ASP A 13 0.26 13.12 -7.81
C ASP A 13 -0.65 12.19 -7.01
N PHE A 14 -1.32 11.24 -7.66
CA PHE A 14 -2.20 10.26 -7.00
C PHE A 14 -1.45 9.00 -6.49
N VAL A 15 -0.18 8.81 -6.86
CA VAL A 15 0.55 7.54 -6.66
C VAL A 15 1.78 7.68 -5.76
N LYS A 16 1.98 8.84 -5.12
CA LYS A 16 3.30 9.23 -4.60
C LYS A 16 3.47 9.21 -3.08
N ASP A 17 2.66 8.47 -2.34
CA ASP A 17 2.82 8.38 -0.89
C ASP A 17 3.40 7.02 -0.47
N THR A 18 4.58 6.64 -0.96
CA THR A 18 5.26 5.45 -0.40
C THR A 18 5.82 5.77 0.98
N ASN A 19 4.98 5.66 2.01
CA ASN A 19 5.39 5.91 3.39
C ASN A 19 5.90 4.61 4.04
N ILE A 20 7.21 4.37 3.91
CA ILE A 20 7.94 3.31 4.60
C ILE A 20 9.08 3.92 5.44
N PHE A 21 9.18 3.52 6.70
CA PHE A 21 10.25 3.94 7.59
C PHE A 21 10.56 2.89 8.66
N ILE A 22 11.71 3.04 9.33
CA ILE A 22 12.16 2.15 10.40
C ILE A 22 12.19 2.94 11.71
N ASP A 23 11.46 2.46 12.71
CA ASP A 23 11.51 2.99 14.07
C ASP A 23 12.86 2.62 14.71
N LYS A 24 13.63 3.65 15.07
CA LYS A 24 14.99 3.51 15.62
C LYS A 24 14.99 2.95 17.04
N GLU A 25 13.93 3.18 17.81
CA GLU A 25 13.78 2.69 19.18
C GLU A 25 13.54 1.19 19.19
N LEU A 26 12.74 0.69 18.24
CA LEU A 26 12.44 -0.75 18.08
C LEU A 26 13.51 -1.51 17.29
N CYS A 27 14.25 -0.83 16.42
CA CYS A 27 15.28 -1.47 15.61
C CYS A 27 16.41 -1.98 16.52
N ASN A 28 16.73 -3.27 16.46
CA ASN A 28 17.87 -3.86 17.20
C ASN A 28 19.13 -4.04 16.35
N GLY A 29 19.12 -3.62 15.08
CA GLY A 29 20.29 -3.74 14.18
C GLY A 29 20.55 -5.14 13.63
N CYS A 30 19.59 -6.07 13.69
CA CYS A 30 19.80 -7.47 13.27
C CYS A 30 20.14 -7.69 11.78
N GLY A 31 19.83 -6.75 10.89
CA GLY A 31 20.21 -6.80 9.47
C GLY A 31 19.36 -7.65 8.55
N ILE A 32 18.41 -8.43 9.06
CA ILE A 32 17.50 -9.28 8.25
C ILE A 32 16.80 -8.47 7.15
N CYS A 33 16.42 -7.22 7.44
CA CYS A 33 15.74 -6.36 6.47
C CYS A 33 16.59 -6.04 5.23
N GLY A 34 17.91 -5.92 5.37
CA GLY A 34 18.83 -5.72 4.26
C GLY A 34 19.00 -6.98 3.40
N GLU A 35 19.00 -8.16 4.02
CA GLU A 35 19.13 -9.44 3.32
C GLU A 35 17.89 -9.81 2.50
N VAL A 36 16.70 -9.56 3.04
CA VAL A 36 15.43 -9.94 2.38
C VAL A 36 14.94 -8.90 1.38
N CYS A 37 15.55 -7.71 1.33
CA CYS A 37 15.14 -6.66 0.39
C CYS A 37 15.81 -6.88 -0.97
N PRO A 38 15.06 -7.21 -2.03
CA PRO A 38 15.65 -7.40 -3.36
C PRO A 38 16.22 -6.11 -3.97
N PHE A 39 15.81 -4.95 -3.44
CA PHE A 39 16.24 -3.63 -3.88
C PHE A 39 17.32 -3.02 -2.97
N GLY A 40 17.71 -3.69 -1.88
CA GLY A 40 18.77 -3.19 -0.98
C GLY A 40 18.45 -1.84 -0.30
N LEU A 41 17.17 -1.53 -0.08
CA LEU A 41 16.75 -0.23 0.47
C LEU A 41 17.05 -0.05 1.97
N PRO A 42 16.89 -1.07 2.85
CA PRO A 42 17.29 -0.95 4.24
C PRO A 42 18.82 -1.03 4.36
N GLN A 43 19.45 0.05 4.80
CA GLN A 43 20.91 0.11 4.98
C GLN A 43 21.29 0.41 6.42
N ALA A 44 22.45 -0.10 6.82
CA ALA A 44 23.00 0.13 8.13
C ALA A 44 23.54 1.57 8.26
N THR A 45 23.23 2.19 9.39
CA THR A 45 23.70 3.52 9.78
C THR A 45 24.93 3.41 10.68
N ASN A 46 25.63 4.53 10.88
CA ASN A 46 26.78 4.61 11.80
C ASN A 46 26.42 4.25 13.25
N SER A 47 25.14 4.31 13.62
CA SER A 47 24.65 3.95 14.95
C SER A 47 24.37 2.45 15.13
N GLY A 48 24.64 1.61 14.11
CA GLY A 48 24.32 0.18 14.12
C GLY A 48 22.83 -0.13 13.95
N LYS A 49 22.02 0.86 13.60
CA LYS A 49 20.58 0.73 13.28
C LYS A 49 20.38 0.74 11.76
N PHE A 50 19.18 0.41 11.30
CA PHE A 50 18.84 0.43 9.87
C PHE A 50 17.92 1.60 9.52
N GLU A 51 18.07 2.15 8.32
CA GLU A 51 17.19 3.17 7.74
C GLU A 51 16.87 2.87 6.26
N ILE A 52 15.81 3.48 5.73
CA ILE A 52 15.43 3.35 4.31
C ILE A 52 16.04 4.54 3.56
N ILE A 53 16.96 4.26 2.63
CA ILE A 53 17.68 5.33 1.90
C ILE A 53 16.86 5.96 0.77
N GLU A 54 16.02 5.18 0.09
CA GLU A 54 15.26 5.62 -1.09
C GLU A 54 13.84 5.04 -1.01
N PRO A 55 12.98 5.62 -0.16
CA PRO A 55 11.64 5.09 0.09
C PRO A 55 10.77 5.07 -1.18
N GLU A 56 10.99 6.00 -2.11
CA GLU A 56 10.33 6.07 -3.42
C GLU A 56 10.56 4.83 -4.30
N SER A 57 11.70 4.16 -4.13
CA SER A 57 12.04 2.93 -4.84
C SER A 57 11.47 1.67 -4.18
N CYS A 58 10.76 1.81 -3.05
CA CYS A 58 10.14 0.69 -2.37
C CYS A 58 8.85 0.24 -3.08
N THR A 59 8.84 -0.97 -3.61
CA THR A 59 7.64 -1.56 -4.23
C THR A 59 6.62 -2.10 -3.21
N GLN A 60 6.79 -1.78 -1.93
CA GLN A 60 5.89 -2.19 -0.84
C GLN A 60 5.62 -3.70 -0.77
N CYS A 61 6.60 -4.56 -1.14
CA CYS A 61 6.43 -6.02 -1.16
C CYS A 61 6.25 -6.65 0.24
N THR A 62 6.43 -5.88 1.31
CA THR A 62 6.32 -6.28 2.73
C THR A 62 7.34 -7.31 3.24
N ALA A 63 8.31 -7.73 2.44
CA ALA A 63 9.31 -8.74 2.82
C ALA A 63 10.10 -8.34 4.08
N CYS A 64 10.61 -7.12 4.12
CA CYS A 64 11.35 -6.61 5.28
C CYS A 64 10.44 -6.52 6.53
N LYS A 65 9.21 -6.00 6.39
CA LYS A 65 8.24 -5.87 7.48
C LYS A 65 7.89 -7.22 8.12
N ARG A 66 7.65 -8.26 7.31
CA ARG A 66 7.28 -9.59 7.81
C ARG A 66 8.41 -10.32 8.52
N ASN A 67 9.66 -10.05 8.14
CA ASN A 67 10.83 -10.72 8.69
C ASN A 67 11.50 -9.92 9.82
N CYS A 68 11.01 -8.73 10.16
CA CYS A 68 11.57 -7.93 11.24
C CYS A 68 11.14 -8.53 12.61
N PRO A 69 12.08 -9.06 13.42
CA PRO A 69 11.74 -9.71 14.68
C PRO A 69 11.20 -8.74 15.74
N THR A 70 11.60 -7.47 15.67
CA THR A 70 11.14 -6.40 16.58
C THR A 70 10.00 -5.58 16.00
N GLN A 71 9.50 -5.93 14.81
CA GLN A 71 8.43 -5.20 14.11
C GLN A 71 8.71 -3.70 13.93
N ALA A 72 9.98 -3.30 13.85
CA ALA A 72 10.41 -1.91 13.72
C ALA A 72 10.07 -1.25 12.37
N ILE A 73 9.62 -2.01 11.37
CA ILE A 73 9.37 -1.48 10.02
C ILE A 73 7.90 -1.11 9.87
N ILE A 74 7.67 0.18 9.66
CA ILE A 74 6.35 0.77 9.48
C ILE A 74 6.16 1.04 8.00
N LEU A 75 5.04 0.59 7.47
CA LEU A 75 4.63 0.75 6.08
C LEU A 75 3.16 1.11 6.10
N GLU A 76 2.83 2.31 5.62
CA GLU A 76 1.45 2.75 5.45
C GLU A 76 0.92 2.23 4.10
N GLU A 77 -0.14 1.45 4.16
CA GLU A 77 -0.77 0.90 2.96
C GLU A 77 -1.55 2.00 2.24
N GLN A 78 -1.30 2.13 0.93
CA GLN A 78 -2.05 3.05 0.08
C GLN A 78 -3.50 2.61 -0.02
N VAL A 79 -4.43 3.56 0.14
CA VAL A 79 -5.86 3.33 -0.12
C VAL A 79 -6.06 3.32 -1.63
N GLY A 80 -6.12 2.12 -2.21
CA GLY A 80 -6.35 1.95 -3.65
C GLY A 80 -7.72 2.47 -4.09
N CYS A 81 -7.78 2.99 -5.32
CA CYS A 81 -9.05 3.36 -5.96
C CYS A 81 -9.85 2.11 -6.32
N GLY A 82 -11.04 1.98 -5.73
CA GLY A 82 -12.15 1.21 -6.28
C GLY A 82 -12.19 -0.29 -5.93
N CYS A 83 -13.42 -0.78 -5.79
CA CYS A 83 -13.89 -2.14 -6.11
C CYS A 83 -13.17 -3.36 -5.48
N LEU A 84 -11.86 -3.50 -5.69
CA LEU A 84 -10.99 -4.48 -5.04
C LEU A 84 -10.50 -4.07 -3.65
N TYR A 85 -10.52 -2.78 -3.32
CA TYR A 85 -10.11 -2.31 -1.99
C TYR A 85 -10.91 -3.01 -0.87
N ASN A 86 -12.15 -3.39 -1.17
CA ASN A 86 -13.03 -4.11 -0.25
C ASN A 86 -12.95 -5.64 -0.37
N ALA A 87 -12.07 -6.25 -1.18
CA ALA A 87 -12.06 -7.71 -1.35
C ALA A 87 -11.92 -8.47 -0.02
N ARG A 88 -11.12 -7.96 0.93
CA ARG A 88 -10.98 -8.53 2.29
C ARG A 88 -12.16 -8.20 3.22
N GLY A 89 -12.83 -7.06 3.01
CA GLY A 89 -14.02 -6.67 3.77
C GLY A 89 -15.28 -7.42 3.31
N VAL A 90 -15.41 -7.64 2.01
CA VAL A 90 -16.48 -8.39 1.35
C VAL A 90 -16.43 -9.87 1.74
N ALA A 91 -15.22 -10.46 1.84
CA ALA A 91 -15.07 -11.85 2.27
C ALA A 91 -15.55 -12.09 3.72
N LYS A 92 -15.45 -11.07 4.59
CA LYS A 92 -15.90 -11.16 5.99
C LYS A 92 -17.37 -10.76 6.19
N ASN A 93 -17.98 -10.06 5.23
CA ASN A 93 -19.37 -9.61 5.25
C ASN A 93 -20.16 -10.16 4.06
N ALA A 94 -20.13 -11.48 3.88
CA ALA A 94 -20.88 -12.21 2.84
C ALA A 94 -22.43 -12.15 2.99
N LYS A 95 -22.95 -11.20 3.77
CA LYS A 95 -24.35 -10.76 3.71
C LYS A 95 -24.35 -9.25 3.48
N LYS A 96 -24.62 -8.86 2.24
CA LYS A 96 -25.02 -7.51 1.81
C LYS A 96 -23.90 -6.47 1.81
N THR A 97 -23.11 -6.43 0.73
CA THR A 97 -22.96 -5.23 -0.11
C THR A 97 -22.26 -5.64 -1.40
N GLN A 98 -23.09 -5.70 -2.45
CA GLN A 98 -22.76 -5.47 -3.85
C GLN A 98 -21.40 -4.80 -4.07
N ASN A 99 -20.45 -5.62 -4.53
CA ASN A 99 -19.18 -5.19 -5.06
C ASN A 99 -19.42 -4.20 -6.21
N ALA A 100 -18.59 -3.16 -6.23
CA ALA A 100 -17.81 -2.76 -7.41
C ALA A 100 -18.52 -2.59 -8.76
N CYS A 101 -18.46 -1.35 -9.27
CA CYS A 101 -18.94 -0.85 -10.57
C CYS A 101 -20.45 -0.54 -10.63
N SER A 102 -20.73 0.76 -10.69
CA SER A 102 -22.04 1.43 -10.79
C SER A 102 -22.84 1.49 -9.49
N ALA A 103 -22.52 2.48 -8.66
CA ALA A 103 -23.42 2.94 -7.60
C ALA A 103 -24.25 4.14 -8.10
N GLU A 104 -25.10 3.90 -9.10
CA GLU A 104 -26.31 4.72 -9.28
C GLU A 104 -27.50 3.80 -9.02
N GLY A 105 -28.07 3.88 -7.81
CA GLY A 105 -29.32 3.18 -7.46
C GLY A 105 -29.15 1.74 -6.98
N ALA A 106 -29.36 1.52 -5.68
CA ALA A 106 -29.39 0.18 -5.09
C ALA A 106 -30.70 -0.55 -5.42
N GLU A 107 -30.67 -1.46 -6.40
CA GLU A 107 -31.80 -2.38 -6.65
C GLU A 107 -31.28 -3.82 -6.87
N THR A 108 -31.19 -4.55 -5.76
CA THR A 108 -31.21 -6.02 -5.65
C THR A 108 -30.57 -6.86 -6.77
N ALA A 109 -29.31 -7.21 -6.55
CA ALA A 109 -28.57 -8.21 -7.32
C ALA A 109 -29.30 -9.58 -7.42
N ASN A 110 -29.51 -10.04 -8.65
CA ASN A 110 -29.78 -11.45 -8.98
C ASN A 110 -28.47 -12.12 -9.43
N SER A 111 -28.23 -13.32 -8.92
CA SER A 111 -27.00 -14.11 -8.88
C SER A 111 -26.44 -14.62 -10.23
N ASN A 112 -26.71 -13.97 -11.36
CA ASN A 112 -26.31 -14.46 -12.69
C ASN A 112 -25.56 -13.43 -13.56
N SER A 113 -24.76 -12.53 -12.98
CA SER A 113 -23.80 -11.72 -13.74
C SER A 113 -22.38 -12.26 -13.57
N SER A 114 -22.01 -13.18 -14.45
CA SER A 114 -20.63 -13.63 -14.65
C SER A 114 -19.76 -12.45 -15.09
N CYS A 115 -18.99 -11.87 -14.18
CA CYS A 115 -17.97 -10.87 -14.53
C CYS A 115 -16.66 -11.57 -14.91
N CYS A 116 -16.62 -12.11 -16.13
CA CYS A 116 -15.46 -12.29 -17.00
C CYS A 116 -16.00 -12.79 -18.34
N GLY A 117 -16.01 -11.90 -19.34
CA GLY A 117 -16.25 -12.19 -20.75
C GLY A 117 -15.07 -11.70 -21.56
#